data_AF-A0A2V5YZS4-F1
#
_entry.id   AF-A0A2V5YZS4-F1
#
_cell.length_a   1.000
_cell.length_b   1.000
_cell.length_c   1.000
_cell.angle_alpha   90.00
_cell.angle_beta   90.00
_cell.angle_gamma   90.00
#
_symmetry.space_group_name_H-M   'P 1'
#
loop_
_entity.id
_entity.type
_entity.pdbx_description
1 polymer ?
#
loop_
_entity_poly.entity_id
_entity_poly.type
_entity_poly.pdbx_seq_one_letter_code
_entity_poly.pdbx_strand_id
1 'polypeptide(L)'
;MENGDFSRLGGRLGLVQLLLLLIVQTAYAGSATWKTNAINSSWNDARNWTPETVPNGPDDVATFATSGITSIFLSEIEVSEIVFNPGASSFTITSDSFHLFTVSGLGIINNSGVTQQFIADQSLLTPETQPIQFTNSATAGNGTVFQALGGIDEDGSGGGKIEFFDSSSADHASIEIFDAAAPDEAFPGEAIFNPGSTAANASFIVHGGVNLRDPGVLGFDGATAAEAEITNLGGDVGFGEGADAGNSTVINQGPGATAFGSTSTAAQALITNKGGTSPGDLRIGHTGFTETATAGVATITNEGGNGAGAGAGSTSFSDTSTAGSATLIANAGVDGGAGASISFYDSSDGGTARFEVFGNATLDVASVSGTHVPTIGSLEGDGIVNLGANSLAIGSANSNTSFAGLIQGTGAVTKVGRGALTLSNANSFTGGMTLNQGALIASNLFGSATGAGPLQVNAGTLAGTGIIAGATTIGTGAFLAPAAGMNAQATLTIQSALTFNADATYTCTFKAKRNRVTTDKVNANGVTINSGAMILLSGQIMGALSQGLVRTVITNTSAHPIRGTFSNLPDGGIITIHGNNFQADYEGGTGNDLTLTVVQ
;
A
#
# COMPACT_ATOMS: atom_id res chain seq x y z
N MET A 1 -73.40 -25.38 -45.67
CA MET A 1 -73.84 -26.34 -46.71
C MET A 1 -72.58 -26.71 -47.47
N GLU A 2 -72.13 -27.94 -47.61
CA GLU A 2 -72.61 -29.27 -47.26
C GLU A 2 -71.40 -30.21 -47.45
N ASN A 3 -71.35 -31.31 -46.72
CA ASN A 3 -70.28 -32.31 -46.73
C ASN A 3 -70.22 -33.07 -48.07
N GLY A 4 -69.09 -33.74 -48.35
CA GLY A 4 -69.04 -34.76 -49.41
C GLY A 4 -67.69 -35.45 -49.54
N ASP A 5 -67.50 -36.52 -48.77
CA ASP A 5 -66.38 -37.47 -48.81
C ASP A 5 -66.72 -38.68 -49.74
N PHE A 6 -65.69 -39.49 -50.05
CA PHE A 6 -65.68 -40.89 -50.53
C PHE A 6 -65.34 -41.26 -52.00
N SER A 7 -64.05 -41.63 -52.17
CA SER A 7 -63.55 -42.98 -52.56
C SER A 7 -63.64 -43.53 -54.01
N ARG A 8 -62.48 -44.04 -54.50
CA ARG A 8 -62.18 -45.43 -55.00
C ARG A 8 -61.02 -45.40 -56.02
N LEU A 9 -59.83 -45.90 -55.70
CA LEU A 9 -59.32 -47.30 -55.79
C LEU A 9 -58.93 -47.77 -57.22
N GLY A 10 -57.63 -48.04 -57.45
CA GLY A 10 -57.17 -49.11 -58.34
C GLY A 10 -56.04 -48.76 -59.34
N GLY A 11 -54.83 -49.32 -59.12
CA GLY A 11 -53.81 -49.47 -60.18
C GLY A 11 -52.36 -49.47 -59.72
N ARG A 12 -51.83 -50.63 -59.29
CA ARG A 12 -50.41 -50.88 -58.97
C ARG A 12 -49.57 -51.06 -60.24
N LEU A 13 -48.32 -50.57 -60.23
CA LEU A 13 -47.04 -51.13 -60.76
C LEU A 13 -46.08 -49.91 -60.80
N GLY A 14 -45.13 -49.72 -59.88
CA GLY A 14 -43.96 -50.56 -59.63
C GLY A 14 -42.71 -49.83 -60.16
N LEU A 15 -42.08 -48.98 -59.34
CA LEU A 15 -40.67 -48.63 -59.48
C LEU A 15 -40.07 -48.33 -58.10
N VAL A 16 -38.97 -49.01 -57.81
CA VAL A 16 -38.23 -49.01 -56.54
C VAL A 16 -37.11 -47.95 -56.60
N GLN A 17 -37.04 -47.15 -55.53
CA GLN A 17 -35.90 -46.44 -54.91
C GLN A 17 -34.95 -45.56 -55.76
N LEU A 18 -34.86 -44.29 -55.36
CA LEU A 18 -33.72 -43.82 -54.55
C LEU A 18 -34.17 -42.62 -53.70
N LEU A 19 -34.63 -42.87 -52.48
CA LEU A 19 -34.84 -41.83 -51.47
C LEU A 19 -33.51 -41.63 -50.76
N LEU A 20 -32.85 -40.50 -51.01
CA LEU A 20 -31.66 -40.07 -50.29
C LEU A 20 -32.08 -39.83 -48.84
N LEU A 21 -31.80 -40.79 -47.96
CA LEU A 21 -31.99 -40.64 -46.51
C LEU A 21 -30.90 -39.68 -46.02
N LEU A 22 -31.22 -38.39 -45.87
CA LEU A 22 -30.39 -37.48 -45.10
C LEU A 22 -30.47 -37.96 -43.64
N ILE A 23 -29.51 -38.76 -43.22
CA ILE A 23 -29.32 -39.09 -41.81
C ILE A 23 -28.77 -37.82 -41.18
N VAL A 24 -29.62 -37.02 -40.56
CA VAL A 24 -29.16 -36.06 -39.55
C VAL A 24 -28.68 -36.91 -38.39
N GLN A 25 -27.38 -37.18 -38.33
CA GLN A 25 -26.77 -37.69 -37.12
C GLN A 25 -26.85 -36.55 -36.10
N THR A 26 -27.85 -36.60 -35.22
CA THR A 26 -27.80 -35.84 -33.98
C THR A 26 -26.67 -36.46 -33.15
N ALA A 27 -25.48 -35.88 -33.20
CA ALA A 27 -24.42 -36.21 -32.27
C ALA A 27 -24.92 -35.81 -30.86
N TYR A 28 -24.96 -36.77 -29.94
CA TYR A 28 -25.21 -36.47 -28.54
C TYR A 28 -23.91 -35.90 -27.93
N ALA A 29 -24.07 -35.03 -26.93
CA ALA A 29 -22.95 -34.65 -26.06
C ALA A 29 -22.31 -35.90 -25.45
N GLY A 30 -20.99 -35.90 -25.35
CA GLY A 30 -20.23 -37.01 -24.77
C GLY A 30 -18.71 -36.79 -24.86
N SER A 31 -18.01 -37.21 -23.81
CA SER A 31 -16.54 -37.20 -23.73
C SER A 31 -15.87 -37.84 -24.95
N ALA A 32 -14.87 -37.15 -25.50
CA ALA A 32 -14.18 -37.59 -26.70
C ALA A 32 -12.76 -37.03 -26.85
N THR A 33 -11.97 -37.64 -27.73
CA THR A 33 -10.60 -37.23 -28.06
C THR A 33 -10.51 -36.57 -29.44
N TRP A 34 -9.88 -35.40 -29.53
CA TRP A 34 -9.63 -34.71 -30.80
C TRP A 34 -8.71 -35.54 -31.70
N LYS A 35 -9.12 -35.75 -32.96
CA LYS A 35 -8.42 -36.64 -33.89
C LYS A 35 -7.06 -36.08 -34.30
N THR A 36 -6.10 -36.98 -34.51
CA THR A 36 -4.80 -36.63 -35.11
C THR A 36 -4.95 -36.06 -36.52
N ASN A 37 -5.90 -36.59 -37.29
CA ASN A 37 -6.28 -36.10 -38.61
C ASN A 37 -7.73 -35.58 -38.56
N ALA A 38 -7.96 -34.53 -37.76
CA ALA A 38 -9.23 -33.82 -37.77
C ALA A 38 -9.53 -33.27 -39.18
N ILE A 39 -10.81 -33.11 -39.50
CA ILE A 39 -11.27 -32.72 -40.83
C ILE A 39 -11.25 -31.19 -40.97
N ASN A 40 -11.53 -30.47 -39.90
CA ASN A 40 -11.54 -29.01 -39.84
C ASN A 40 -11.27 -28.52 -38.40
N SER A 41 -11.33 -27.21 -38.22
CA SER A 41 -11.04 -26.53 -36.95
C SER A 41 -12.25 -26.37 -36.01
N SER A 42 -13.43 -26.90 -36.32
CA SER A 42 -14.62 -26.70 -35.48
C SER A 42 -14.68 -27.70 -34.33
N TRP A 43 -14.71 -27.22 -33.09
CA TRP A 43 -14.97 -28.05 -31.91
C TRP A 43 -16.33 -28.74 -32.02
N ASN A 44 -17.34 -28.05 -32.53
CA ASN A 44 -18.72 -28.54 -32.60
C ASN A 44 -18.96 -29.57 -33.74
N ASP A 45 -17.97 -29.86 -34.59
CA ASP A 45 -18.09 -30.92 -35.59
C ASP A 45 -17.66 -32.27 -35.00
N ALA A 46 -18.66 -33.12 -34.70
CA ALA A 46 -18.46 -34.46 -34.13
C ALA A 46 -17.44 -35.30 -34.92
N ARG A 47 -17.30 -35.09 -36.23
CA ARG A 47 -16.35 -35.82 -37.09
C ARG A 47 -14.90 -35.54 -36.73
N ASN A 48 -14.59 -34.48 -35.99
CA ASN A 48 -13.25 -34.21 -35.49
C ASN A 48 -12.90 -34.99 -34.21
N TRP A 49 -13.88 -35.68 -33.61
CA TRP A 49 -13.73 -36.36 -32.32
C TRP A 49 -13.82 -37.89 -32.44
N THR A 50 -13.18 -38.59 -31.49
CA THR A 50 -13.28 -40.04 -31.30
C THR A 50 -13.68 -40.38 -29.85
N PRO A 51 -14.82 -41.06 -29.62
CA PRO A 51 -15.86 -41.41 -30.60
C PRO A 51 -16.45 -40.14 -31.27
N GLU A 52 -17.25 -40.33 -32.32
CA GLU A 52 -17.86 -39.22 -33.08
C GLU A 52 -19.02 -38.57 -32.29
N THR A 53 -18.67 -37.96 -31.16
CA THR A 53 -19.51 -37.18 -30.24
C THR A 53 -18.80 -35.85 -29.98
N VAL A 54 -19.55 -34.82 -29.58
CA VAL A 54 -18.96 -33.52 -29.24
C VAL A 54 -18.91 -33.41 -27.72
N PRO A 55 -17.75 -33.17 -27.10
CA PRO A 55 -17.69 -32.79 -25.68
C PRO A 55 -18.43 -31.45 -25.51
N ASN A 56 -19.63 -31.51 -24.93
CA ASN A 56 -20.53 -30.38 -24.71
C ASN A 56 -21.58 -30.72 -23.63
N GLY A 57 -21.12 -31.04 -22.44
CA GLY A 57 -21.95 -31.29 -21.27
C GLY A 57 -21.16 -31.17 -19.97
N PRO A 58 -21.83 -30.95 -18.82
CA PRO A 58 -21.19 -30.72 -17.52
C PRO A 58 -20.36 -31.90 -17.00
N ASP A 59 -20.56 -33.10 -17.55
CA ASP A 59 -19.82 -34.32 -17.23
C ASP A 59 -18.82 -34.72 -18.33
N ASP A 60 -18.76 -33.96 -19.43
CA ASP A 60 -17.94 -34.32 -20.59
C ASP A 60 -16.47 -33.96 -20.41
N VAL A 61 -15.60 -34.83 -20.92
CA VAL A 61 -14.15 -34.65 -20.97
C VAL A 61 -13.69 -34.50 -22.41
N ALA A 62 -13.07 -33.36 -22.73
CA ALA A 62 -12.44 -33.11 -24.01
C ALA A 62 -10.95 -33.43 -23.94
N THR A 63 -10.51 -34.46 -24.68
CA THR A 63 -9.11 -34.92 -24.64
C THR A 63 -8.35 -34.52 -25.90
N PHE A 64 -7.13 -34.00 -25.72
CA PHE A 64 -6.23 -33.56 -26.77
C PHE A 64 -4.94 -34.38 -26.76
N ALA A 65 -4.47 -34.75 -27.95
CA ALA A 65 -3.22 -35.46 -28.19
C ALA A 65 -2.50 -34.81 -29.39
N THR A 66 -1.60 -35.53 -30.07
CA THR A 66 -1.00 -35.01 -31.30
C THR A 66 -2.05 -34.84 -32.40
N SER A 67 -2.13 -33.66 -33.00
CA SER A 67 -2.99 -33.37 -34.15
C SER A 67 -2.31 -32.48 -35.19
N GLY A 68 -2.71 -32.65 -36.45
CA GLY A 68 -2.36 -31.78 -37.57
C GLY A 68 -3.20 -30.51 -37.65
N ILE A 69 -4.32 -30.43 -36.92
CA ILE A 69 -5.13 -29.22 -36.77
C ILE A 69 -5.10 -28.82 -35.30
N THR A 70 -4.46 -27.70 -35.01
CA THR A 70 -4.23 -27.21 -33.64
C THR A 70 -4.89 -25.88 -33.34
N SER A 71 -5.34 -25.14 -34.37
CA SER A 71 -6.22 -23.98 -34.22
C SER A 71 -7.66 -24.47 -34.25
N ILE A 72 -8.37 -24.28 -33.14
CA ILE A 72 -9.74 -24.76 -32.93
C ILE A 72 -10.63 -23.57 -32.59
N PHE A 73 -11.80 -23.55 -33.22
CA PHE A 73 -12.86 -22.58 -32.94
C PHE A 73 -14.04 -23.32 -32.33
N LEU A 74 -14.58 -22.76 -31.25
CA LEU A 74 -15.77 -23.28 -30.58
C LEU A 74 -16.86 -22.21 -30.49
N SER A 75 -18.10 -22.68 -30.48
CA SER A 75 -19.29 -21.92 -30.07
C SER A 75 -19.76 -22.42 -28.69
N GLU A 76 -21.03 -22.22 -28.35
CA GLU A 76 -21.60 -22.57 -27.05
C GLU A 76 -21.26 -24.00 -26.64
N ILE A 77 -20.43 -24.12 -25.61
CA ILE A 77 -20.06 -25.41 -25.02
C ILE A 77 -19.95 -25.34 -23.50
N GLU A 78 -20.27 -26.46 -22.86
CA GLU A 78 -19.91 -26.75 -21.48
C GLU A 78 -19.08 -28.03 -21.42
N VAL A 79 -18.03 -28.06 -20.59
CA VAL A 79 -17.26 -29.28 -20.31
C VAL A 79 -16.92 -29.38 -18.83
N SER A 80 -16.83 -30.61 -18.34
CA SER A 80 -16.27 -30.89 -17.01
C SER A 80 -14.77 -30.64 -16.99
N GLU A 81 -14.08 -31.16 -18.02
CA GLU A 81 -12.63 -31.24 -18.03
C GLU A 81 -12.06 -31.14 -19.45
N ILE A 82 -10.91 -30.46 -19.57
CA ILE A 82 -10.10 -30.45 -20.79
C ILE A 82 -8.73 -31.04 -20.47
N VAL A 83 -8.36 -32.12 -21.13
CA VAL A 83 -7.12 -32.87 -20.86
C VAL A 83 -6.19 -32.84 -22.06
N PHE A 84 -5.00 -32.25 -21.90
CA PHE A 84 -3.92 -32.39 -22.88
C PHE A 84 -2.98 -33.51 -22.45
N ASN A 85 -2.97 -34.61 -23.20
CA ASN A 85 -2.14 -35.77 -22.92
C ASN A 85 -0.63 -35.48 -23.10
N PRO A 86 0.26 -36.28 -22.48
CA PRO A 86 1.69 -36.22 -22.75
C PRO A 86 2.01 -36.25 -24.25
N GLY A 87 2.78 -35.25 -24.73
CA GLY A 87 3.13 -35.11 -26.14
C GLY A 87 2.00 -34.58 -27.04
N ALA A 88 0.92 -34.03 -26.48
CA ALA A 88 -0.07 -33.29 -27.27
C ALA A 88 0.59 -32.13 -28.02
N SER A 89 0.05 -31.80 -29.19
CA SER A 89 0.47 -30.60 -29.94
C SER A 89 0.21 -29.33 -29.11
N SER A 90 0.81 -28.20 -29.48
CA SER A 90 0.40 -26.89 -28.93
C SER A 90 -0.87 -26.45 -29.66
N PHE A 91 -1.98 -26.41 -28.94
CA PHE A 91 -3.29 -25.98 -29.41
C PHE A 91 -3.55 -24.52 -29.08
N THR A 92 -4.27 -23.85 -29.98
CA THR A 92 -4.90 -22.56 -29.77
C THR A 92 -6.40 -22.77 -29.91
N ILE A 93 -7.14 -22.59 -28.82
CA ILE A 93 -8.60 -22.74 -28.75
C ILE A 93 -9.21 -21.35 -28.60
N THR A 94 -9.97 -20.92 -29.61
CA THR A 94 -10.62 -19.61 -29.65
C THR A 94 -12.12 -19.77 -29.39
N SER A 95 -12.60 -19.11 -28.33
CA SER A 95 -14.03 -18.94 -28.06
C SER A 95 -14.53 -17.74 -28.85
N ASP A 96 -15.65 -17.90 -29.58
CA ASP A 96 -16.32 -16.74 -30.14
C ASP A 96 -16.92 -15.86 -29.04
N SER A 97 -17.18 -14.60 -29.38
CA SER A 97 -17.69 -13.57 -28.46
C SER A 97 -19.20 -13.62 -28.24
N PHE A 98 -19.94 -14.50 -28.93
CA PHE A 98 -21.40 -14.58 -28.87
C PHE A 98 -21.91 -15.75 -28.04
N HIS A 99 -21.06 -16.74 -27.81
CA HIS A 99 -21.43 -17.96 -27.13
C HIS A 99 -20.56 -18.23 -25.92
N LEU A 100 -21.22 -18.78 -24.90
CA LEU A 100 -20.59 -19.10 -23.63
C LEU A 100 -19.70 -20.34 -23.76
N PHE A 101 -18.45 -20.22 -23.30
CA PHE A 101 -17.57 -21.37 -23.10
C PHE A 101 -17.42 -21.62 -21.61
N THR A 102 -18.01 -22.71 -21.13
CA THR A 102 -18.03 -23.07 -19.71
C THR A 102 -17.12 -24.26 -19.41
N VAL A 103 -16.28 -24.12 -18.39
CA VAL A 103 -15.61 -25.23 -17.71
C VAL A 103 -16.16 -25.32 -16.29
N SER A 104 -16.99 -26.33 -16.01
CA SER A 104 -17.78 -26.41 -14.78
C SER A 104 -17.37 -27.54 -13.83
N GLY A 105 -16.44 -28.40 -14.23
CA GLY A 105 -16.02 -29.57 -13.46
C GLY A 105 -14.62 -29.46 -12.86
N LEU A 106 -13.72 -30.35 -13.29
CA LEU A 106 -12.34 -30.43 -12.78
C LEU A 106 -11.43 -29.32 -13.31
N GLY A 107 -11.75 -28.74 -14.47
CA GLY A 107 -10.90 -27.72 -15.09
C GLY A 107 -10.02 -28.24 -16.22
N ILE A 108 -8.86 -27.63 -16.38
CA ILE A 108 -7.93 -27.91 -17.46
C ILE A 108 -6.69 -28.60 -16.90
N ILE A 109 -6.37 -29.79 -17.44
CA ILE A 109 -5.18 -30.54 -17.07
C ILE A 109 -4.24 -30.60 -18.26
N ASN A 110 -3.13 -29.88 -18.17
CA ASN A 110 -2.09 -29.90 -19.19
C ASN A 110 -0.92 -30.82 -18.81
N ASN A 111 -0.92 -32.05 -19.31
CA ASN A 111 0.20 -33.00 -19.17
C ASN A 111 1.13 -33.02 -20.38
N SER A 112 0.94 -32.13 -21.35
CA SER A 112 1.60 -32.21 -22.66
C SER A 112 3.09 -31.84 -22.63
N GLY A 113 3.50 -31.02 -21.66
CA GLY A 113 4.83 -30.44 -21.59
C GLY A 113 5.04 -29.22 -22.50
N VAL A 114 3.99 -28.74 -23.18
CA VAL A 114 3.99 -27.50 -23.97
C VAL A 114 2.83 -26.60 -23.56
N THR A 115 2.97 -25.29 -23.78
CA THR A 115 1.93 -24.32 -23.45
C THR A 115 0.72 -24.48 -24.37
N GLN A 116 -0.47 -24.42 -23.78
CA GLN A 116 -1.76 -24.44 -24.48
C GLN A 116 -2.40 -23.06 -24.40
N GLN A 117 -2.97 -22.59 -25.50
CA GLN A 117 -3.49 -21.23 -25.60
C GLN A 117 -5.02 -21.24 -25.71
N PHE A 118 -5.66 -20.36 -24.96
CA PHE A 118 -7.07 -20.06 -25.00
C PHE A 118 -7.26 -18.57 -25.32
N ILE A 119 -8.15 -18.25 -26.25
CA ILE A 119 -8.41 -16.87 -26.66
C ILE A 119 -9.90 -16.61 -26.45
N ALA A 120 -10.22 -15.65 -25.58
CA ALA A 120 -11.52 -15.01 -25.52
C ALA A 120 -11.52 -13.91 -26.59
N ASP A 121 -12.22 -14.16 -27.70
CA ASP A 121 -12.24 -13.25 -28.83
C ASP A 121 -13.14 -12.03 -28.55
N GLN A 122 -12.94 -10.98 -29.32
CA GLN A 122 -13.72 -9.75 -29.29
C GLN A 122 -15.02 -9.87 -30.12
N SER A 123 -16.01 -9.01 -29.88
CA SER A 123 -17.21 -8.87 -30.71
C SER A 123 -17.08 -7.67 -31.63
N LEU A 124 -17.28 -7.89 -32.93
CA LEU A 124 -17.29 -6.82 -33.95
C LEU A 124 -18.69 -6.20 -34.13
N LEU A 125 -19.69 -6.65 -33.37
CA LEU A 125 -21.10 -6.30 -33.60
C LEU A 125 -21.80 -5.75 -32.35
N THR A 126 -21.31 -6.09 -31.15
CA THR A 126 -21.97 -5.81 -29.88
C THR A 126 -20.96 -5.46 -28.78
N PRO A 127 -21.35 -4.61 -27.82
CA PRO A 127 -20.52 -4.30 -26.65
C PRO A 127 -20.49 -5.45 -25.64
N GLU A 128 -21.57 -6.23 -25.57
CA GLU A 128 -21.63 -7.42 -24.72
C GLU A 128 -20.99 -8.61 -25.43
N THR A 129 -20.08 -9.28 -24.73
CA THR A 129 -19.43 -10.53 -25.15
C THR A 129 -19.74 -11.63 -24.14
N GLN A 130 -19.79 -12.88 -24.61
CA GLN A 130 -19.87 -14.04 -23.75
C GLN A 130 -18.48 -14.48 -23.30
N PRO A 131 -18.31 -14.85 -22.02
CA PRO A 131 -17.00 -15.17 -21.46
C PRO A 131 -16.56 -16.62 -21.74
N ILE A 132 -15.25 -16.82 -21.61
CA ILE A 132 -14.71 -18.09 -21.12
C ILE A 132 -14.91 -18.11 -19.61
N GLN A 133 -15.76 -18.99 -19.09
CA GLN A 133 -16.06 -19.02 -17.66
C GLN A 133 -15.65 -20.33 -16.98
N PHE A 134 -15.16 -20.19 -15.75
CA PHE A 134 -14.89 -21.28 -14.81
C PHE A 134 -15.87 -21.20 -13.65
N THR A 135 -16.55 -22.31 -13.36
CA THR A 135 -17.58 -22.38 -12.30
C THR A 135 -17.31 -23.56 -11.37
N ASN A 136 -18.09 -23.67 -10.28
CA ASN A 136 -17.94 -24.70 -9.26
C ASN A 136 -16.50 -24.74 -8.68
N SER A 137 -15.72 -25.77 -9.00
CA SER A 137 -14.34 -25.97 -8.53
C SER A 137 -13.33 -26.06 -9.66
N ALA A 138 -13.70 -25.63 -10.87
CA ALA A 138 -12.87 -25.76 -12.05
C ALA A 138 -11.58 -24.93 -11.94
N THR A 139 -10.49 -25.45 -12.49
CA THR A 139 -9.20 -24.76 -12.55
C THR A 139 -8.80 -24.41 -13.98
N ALA A 140 -8.20 -23.23 -14.21
CA ALA A 140 -7.59 -22.87 -15.50
C ALA A 140 -6.28 -23.64 -15.77
N GLY A 141 -5.71 -24.24 -14.72
CA GLY A 141 -4.61 -25.20 -14.79
C GLY A 141 -3.24 -24.59 -15.08
N ASN A 142 -2.19 -25.36 -14.83
CA ASN A 142 -0.81 -24.99 -15.13
C ASN A 142 -0.49 -25.19 -16.63
N GLY A 143 0.45 -24.40 -17.17
CA GLY A 143 0.93 -24.51 -18.54
C GLY A 143 -0.12 -24.05 -19.57
N THR A 144 -1.07 -23.22 -19.15
CA THR A 144 -2.07 -22.60 -20.01
C THR A 144 -1.84 -21.10 -20.09
N VAL A 145 -2.14 -20.52 -21.26
CA VAL A 145 -2.17 -19.08 -21.49
C VAL A 145 -3.56 -18.70 -21.95
N PHE A 146 -4.17 -17.73 -21.29
CA PHE A 146 -5.42 -17.11 -21.71
C PHE A 146 -5.16 -15.70 -22.21
N GLN A 147 -5.85 -15.32 -23.28
CA GLN A 147 -5.84 -13.97 -23.81
C GLN A 147 -7.26 -13.43 -23.87
N ALA A 148 -7.49 -12.30 -23.20
CA ALA A 148 -8.71 -11.50 -23.33
C ALA A 148 -8.43 -10.33 -24.27
N LEU A 149 -8.90 -10.44 -25.52
CA LEU A 149 -8.65 -9.41 -26.54
C LEU A 149 -9.52 -8.17 -26.31
N GLY A 150 -8.99 -6.97 -26.43
CA GLY A 150 -9.81 -5.75 -26.41
C GLY A 150 -10.43 -5.46 -27.78
N GLY A 151 -11.61 -4.82 -27.80
CA GLY A 151 -12.34 -4.49 -29.02
C GLY A 151 -11.51 -3.67 -30.02
N ILE A 152 -11.74 -3.88 -31.33
CA ILE A 152 -10.93 -3.29 -32.42
C ILE A 152 -11.66 -2.24 -33.27
N ASP A 153 -12.96 -2.02 -33.05
CA ASP A 153 -13.79 -1.11 -33.86
C ASP A 153 -14.46 -0.03 -33.00
N GLU A 154 -14.57 1.19 -33.56
CA GLU A 154 -15.15 2.41 -32.93
C GLU A 154 -16.67 2.32 -32.65
N ASP A 155 -17.34 1.23 -33.06
CA ASP A 155 -18.80 1.06 -33.02
C ASP A 155 -19.29 0.29 -31.77
N GLY A 156 -18.61 0.43 -30.62
CA GLY A 156 -19.02 -0.28 -29.40
C GLY A 156 -18.62 -1.75 -29.41
N SER A 157 -17.50 -2.11 -30.03
CA SER A 157 -17.01 -3.49 -30.08
C SER A 157 -16.67 -4.01 -28.68
N GLY A 158 -17.24 -5.14 -28.29
CA GLY A 158 -17.02 -5.76 -26.99
C GLY A 158 -15.67 -6.49 -26.92
N GLY A 159 -14.90 -6.32 -25.85
CA GLY A 159 -13.69 -7.11 -25.62
C GLY A 159 -14.00 -8.51 -25.10
N GLY A 160 -13.07 -9.43 -25.30
CA GLY A 160 -13.13 -10.80 -24.79
C GLY A 160 -13.07 -10.85 -23.27
N LYS A 161 -13.82 -11.78 -22.67
CA LYS A 161 -13.98 -11.89 -21.22
C LYS A 161 -13.57 -13.27 -20.70
N ILE A 162 -12.93 -13.28 -19.54
CA ILE A 162 -12.60 -14.49 -18.78
C ILE A 162 -13.16 -14.32 -17.38
N GLU A 163 -13.99 -15.26 -16.90
CA GLU A 163 -14.66 -15.13 -15.62
C GLU A 163 -14.49 -16.36 -14.73
N PHE A 164 -14.32 -16.13 -13.43
CA PHE A 164 -14.22 -17.16 -12.40
C PHE A 164 -15.33 -16.96 -11.36
N PHE A 165 -16.04 -18.03 -11.03
CA PHE A 165 -17.15 -18.06 -10.07
C PHE A 165 -16.98 -19.15 -9.00
N ASP A 166 -17.85 -19.14 -7.99
CA ASP A 166 -17.90 -20.14 -6.92
C ASP A 166 -16.53 -20.37 -6.28
N SER A 167 -16.03 -21.61 -6.21
CA SER A 167 -14.70 -21.96 -5.70
C SER A 167 -13.68 -22.21 -6.82
N SER A 168 -13.93 -21.71 -8.03
CA SER A 168 -13.02 -21.90 -9.17
C SER A 168 -11.71 -21.12 -8.98
N SER A 169 -10.69 -21.53 -9.74
CA SER A 169 -9.33 -21.02 -9.56
C SER A 169 -8.59 -20.82 -10.89
N ALA A 170 -7.85 -19.72 -11.01
CA ALA A 170 -6.88 -19.58 -12.10
C ALA A 170 -5.64 -20.48 -11.92
N ASP A 171 -5.45 -21.06 -10.73
CA ASP A 171 -4.38 -21.99 -10.37
C ASP A 171 -2.97 -21.45 -10.70
N HIS A 172 -2.36 -21.86 -11.81
CA HIS A 172 -1.05 -21.40 -12.28
C HIS A 172 -1.11 -20.90 -13.74
N ALA A 173 -2.30 -20.52 -14.21
CA ALA A 173 -2.48 -20.03 -15.56
C ALA A 173 -1.77 -18.67 -15.76
N SER A 174 -1.33 -18.42 -16.99
CA SER A 174 -0.93 -17.07 -17.40
C SER A 174 -2.11 -16.41 -18.11
N ILE A 175 -2.52 -15.23 -17.65
CA ILE A 175 -3.65 -14.49 -18.22
C ILE A 175 -3.15 -13.12 -18.71
N GLU A 176 -3.32 -12.88 -20.00
CA GLU A 176 -2.95 -11.62 -20.65
C GLU A 176 -4.21 -10.88 -21.09
N ILE A 177 -4.33 -9.63 -20.63
CA ILE A 177 -5.54 -8.83 -20.77
C ILE A 177 -5.18 -7.58 -21.56
N PHE A 178 -5.81 -7.43 -22.73
CA PHE A 178 -5.50 -6.38 -23.67
C PHE A 178 -6.43 -5.18 -23.52
N ASP A 179 -5.87 -4.00 -23.71
CA ASP A 179 -6.58 -2.76 -23.94
C ASP A 179 -7.42 -2.82 -25.23
N ALA A 180 -8.42 -1.94 -25.32
CA ALA A 180 -9.14 -1.74 -26.57
C ALA A 180 -8.21 -1.12 -27.64
N ALA A 181 -8.22 -1.69 -28.85
CA ALA A 181 -7.34 -1.25 -29.93
C ALA A 181 -7.88 -0.01 -30.69
N ALA A 182 -9.18 0.28 -30.60
CA ALA A 182 -9.81 1.43 -31.24
C ALA A 182 -9.97 2.63 -30.29
N PRO A 183 -9.69 3.87 -30.76
CA PRO A 183 -9.91 5.07 -29.96
C PRO A 183 -11.39 5.48 -30.01
N ASP A 184 -12.13 5.18 -28.94
CA ASP A 184 -13.54 5.51 -28.63
C ASP A 184 -14.52 4.33 -28.73
N GLU A 185 -15.32 4.16 -27.67
CA GLU A 185 -16.45 3.22 -27.49
C GLU A 185 -16.12 1.70 -27.49
N ALA A 186 -14.91 1.28 -27.87
CA ALA A 186 -14.51 -0.12 -27.77
C ALA A 186 -14.25 -0.55 -26.30
N PHE A 187 -14.74 -1.73 -25.94
CA PHE A 187 -14.55 -2.28 -24.59
C PHE A 187 -13.23 -3.06 -24.51
N PRO A 188 -12.52 -2.97 -23.38
CA PRO A 188 -11.27 -3.69 -23.19
C PRO A 188 -11.50 -5.20 -23.01
N GLY A 189 -10.41 -5.97 -23.09
CA GLY A 189 -10.40 -7.31 -22.56
C GLY A 189 -10.56 -7.28 -21.04
N GLU A 190 -11.24 -8.29 -20.49
CA GLU A 190 -11.50 -8.37 -19.06
C GLU A 190 -11.20 -9.77 -18.50
N ALA A 191 -10.64 -9.81 -17.29
CA ALA A 191 -10.63 -10.99 -16.44
C ALA A 191 -11.24 -10.64 -15.08
N ILE A 192 -12.31 -11.34 -14.69
CA ILE A 192 -13.08 -11.04 -13.48
C ILE A 192 -13.14 -12.26 -12.56
N PHE A 193 -12.78 -12.05 -11.30
CA PHE A 193 -12.92 -13.02 -10.22
C PHE A 193 -14.10 -12.61 -9.35
N ASN A 194 -15.17 -13.40 -9.39
CA ASN A 194 -16.41 -13.19 -8.65
C ASN A 194 -16.33 -13.83 -7.25
N PRO A 195 -17.30 -13.55 -6.36
CA PRO A 195 -17.20 -13.95 -4.95
C PRO A 195 -16.95 -15.44 -4.74
N GLY A 196 -15.95 -15.74 -3.90
CA GLY A 196 -15.51 -17.11 -3.58
C GLY A 196 -14.36 -17.65 -4.45
N SER A 197 -14.12 -17.06 -5.62
CA SER A 197 -13.09 -17.53 -6.55
C SER A 197 -11.69 -17.04 -6.18
N THR A 198 -10.65 -17.59 -6.79
CA THR A 198 -9.26 -17.26 -6.48
C THR A 198 -8.35 -17.20 -7.70
N ALA A 199 -7.45 -16.22 -7.75
CA ALA A 199 -6.36 -16.23 -8.73
C ALA A 199 -5.25 -17.24 -8.37
N ALA A 200 -5.22 -17.75 -7.14
CA ALA A 200 -4.21 -18.69 -6.63
C ALA A 200 -2.77 -18.23 -6.92
N ASN A 201 -2.03 -18.93 -7.79
CA ASN A 201 -0.64 -18.63 -8.17
C ASN A 201 -0.54 -18.16 -9.64
N ALA A 202 -1.63 -17.68 -10.22
CA ALA A 202 -1.66 -17.25 -11.62
C ALA A 202 -0.82 -16.00 -11.85
N SER A 203 -0.32 -15.85 -13.08
CA SER A 203 0.40 -14.66 -13.52
C SER A 203 -0.44 -13.83 -14.47
N PHE A 204 -0.50 -12.52 -14.25
CA PHE A 204 -1.30 -11.58 -15.03
C PHE A 204 -0.42 -10.52 -15.69
N ILE A 205 -0.70 -10.23 -16.95
CA ILE A 205 -0.21 -9.03 -17.64
C ILE A 205 -1.43 -8.23 -18.07
N VAL A 206 -1.54 -7.00 -17.57
CA VAL A 206 -2.68 -6.12 -17.84
C VAL A 206 -2.18 -4.92 -18.65
N HIS A 207 -2.57 -4.85 -19.91
CA HIS A 207 -2.09 -3.82 -20.84
C HIS A 207 -2.96 -2.56 -20.79
N GLY A 208 -2.32 -1.41 -20.94
CA GLY A 208 -3.00 -0.11 -21.07
C GLY A 208 -2.92 0.43 -22.48
N GLY A 209 -4.01 1.06 -22.93
CA GLY A 209 -4.11 1.61 -24.27
C GLY A 209 -3.22 2.82 -24.55
N VAL A 210 -2.96 3.04 -25.84
CA VAL A 210 -2.33 4.26 -26.33
C VAL A 210 -3.26 5.45 -26.00
N ASN A 211 -2.94 6.18 -24.92
CA ASN A 211 -3.70 7.29 -24.32
C ASN A 211 -4.62 6.95 -23.12
N LEU A 212 -4.47 5.80 -22.46
CA LEU A 212 -5.22 5.46 -21.23
C LEU A 212 -6.74 5.42 -21.40
N ARG A 213 -7.22 5.28 -22.63
CA ARG A 213 -8.64 5.04 -22.90
C ARG A 213 -8.84 3.53 -22.93
N ASP A 214 -9.83 3.06 -22.18
CA ASP A 214 -10.30 1.67 -22.15
C ASP A 214 -9.15 0.65 -21.94
N PRO A 215 -8.45 0.72 -20.79
CA PRO A 215 -7.38 -0.20 -20.43
C PRO A 215 -7.91 -1.61 -20.18
N GLY A 216 -7.06 -2.63 -20.35
CA GLY A 216 -7.37 -3.99 -19.92
C GLY A 216 -7.77 -4.02 -18.45
N VAL A 217 -8.78 -4.82 -18.10
CA VAL A 217 -9.35 -4.85 -16.74
C VAL A 217 -9.11 -6.19 -16.06
N LEU A 218 -8.48 -6.14 -14.89
CA LEU A 218 -8.43 -7.27 -13.95
C LEU A 218 -9.21 -6.90 -12.69
N GLY A 219 -10.35 -7.56 -12.47
CA GLY A 219 -11.25 -7.28 -11.35
C GLY A 219 -11.35 -8.42 -10.35
N PHE A 220 -11.31 -8.09 -9.06
CA PHE A 220 -11.64 -8.99 -7.95
C PHE A 220 -12.84 -8.42 -7.19
N ASP A 221 -13.96 -9.14 -7.19
CA ASP A 221 -15.18 -8.78 -6.45
C ASP A 221 -15.53 -9.90 -5.47
N GLY A 222 -15.39 -9.66 -4.16
CA GLY A 222 -15.51 -10.70 -3.12
C GLY A 222 -14.54 -11.88 -3.27
N ALA A 223 -13.50 -11.74 -4.10
CA ALA A 223 -12.55 -12.78 -4.46
C ALA A 223 -11.15 -12.50 -3.90
N THR A 224 -10.24 -13.48 -3.99
CA THR A 224 -8.85 -13.31 -3.56
C THR A 224 -7.83 -13.43 -4.70
N ALA A 225 -6.85 -12.52 -4.71
CA ALA A 225 -5.69 -12.66 -5.57
C ALA A 225 -4.67 -13.69 -5.04
N ALA A 226 -4.82 -14.15 -3.79
CA ALA A 226 -3.95 -15.16 -3.16
C ALA A 226 -2.45 -14.87 -3.34
N GLU A 227 -1.71 -15.68 -4.10
CA GLU A 227 -0.27 -15.55 -4.36
C GLU A 227 0.01 -15.09 -5.80
N ALA A 228 -0.96 -14.49 -6.48
CA ALA A 228 -0.84 -14.09 -7.88
C ALA A 228 0.31 -13.10 -8.13
N GLU A 229 0.91 -13.21 -9.32
CA GLU A 229 1.88 -12.25 -9.83
C GLU A 229 1.19 -11.33 -10.86
N ILE A 230 1.03 -10.05 -10.54
CA ILE A 230 0.31 -9.09 -11.38
C ILE A 230 1.30 -8.04 -11.89
N THR A 231 1.51 -8.01 -13.20
CA THR A 231 2.24 -6.94 -13.89
C THR A 231 1.24 -6.05 -14.62
N ASN A 232 1.03 -4.86 -14.08
CA ASN A 232 0.15 -3.88 -14.67
C ASN A 232 0.95 -2.88 -15.52
N LEU A 233 0.75 -2.91 -16.84
CA LEU A 233 1.46 -2.11 -17.85
C LEU A 233 0.59 -0.95 -18.38
N GLY A 234 -0.26 -0.37 -17.53
CA GLY A 234 -1.22 0.67 -17.93
C GLY A 234 -2.68 0.22 -17.91
N GLY A 235 -2.92 -1.03 -17.53
CA GLY A 235 -4.22 -1.60 -17.22
C GLY A 235 -4.86 -1.06 -15.95
N ASP A 236 -6.12 -1.45 -15.73
CA ASP A 236 -6.84 -1.25 -14.47
C ASP A 236 -6.91 -2.55 -13.68
N VAL A 237 -6.34 -2.54 -12.47
CA VAL A 237 -6.45 -3.65 -11.51
C VAL A 237 -7.31 -3.20 -10.33
N GLY A 238 -8.47 -3.83 -10.13
CA GLY A 238 -9.46 -3.41 -9.15
C GLY A 238 -9.78 -4.49 -8.11
N PHE A 239 -9.85 -4.08 -6.84
CA PHE A 239 -10.35 -4.86 -5.72
C PHE A 239 -11.60 -4.19 -5.15
N GLY A 240 -12.75 -4.83 -5.33
CA GLY A 240 -14.08 -4.36 -4.95
C GLY A 240 -14.56 -4.85 -3.57
N GLU A 241 -15.87 -4.96 -3.39
CA GLU A 241 -16.47 -5.30 -2.09
C GLU A 241 -15.95 -6.66 -1.58
N GLY A 242 -15.43 -6.70 -0.36
CA GLY A 242 -14.94 -7.93 0.28
C GLY A 242 -13.72 -8.59 -0.39
N ALA A 243 -13.10 -7.97 -1.40
CA ALA A 243 -11.95 -8.54 -2.10
C ALA A 243 -10.64 -8.46 -1.28
N ASP A 244 -9.76 -9.44 -1.46
CA ASP A 244 -8.50 -9.58 -0.70
C ASP A 244 -7.31 -9.86 -1.63
N ALA A 245 -6.32 -8.98 -1.67
CA ALA A 245 -5.10 -9.17 -2.48
C ALA A 245 -4.18 -10.30 -1.97
N GLY A 246 -4.40 -10.85 -0.78
CA GLY A 246 -3.65 -11.97 -0.23
C GLY A 246 -2.17 -11.63 -0.03
N ASN A 247 -1.31 -12.54 -0.48
CA ASN A 247 0.15 -12.40 -0.54
C ASN A 247 0.62 -12.08 -1.97
N SER A 248 -0.24 -11.52 -2.83
CA SER A 248 0.10 -11.26 -4.23
C SER A 248 1.28 -10.30 -4.38
N THR A 249 1.96 -10.41 -5.51
CA THR A 249 2.96 -9.43 -5.94
C THR A 249 2.39 -8.60 -7.07
N VAL A 250 2.33 -7.28 -6.87
CA VAL A 250 1.77 -6.34 -7.86
C VAL A 250 2.85 -5.34 -8.27
N ILE A 251 3.08 -5.22 -9.58
CA ILE A 251 3.97 -4.21 -10.15
C ILE A 251 3.13 -3.30 -11.04
N ASN A 252 2.89 -2.08 -10.57
CA ASN A 252 2.30 -1.02 -11.36
C ASN A 252 3.40 -0.29 -12.13
N GLN A 253 3.50 -0.57 -13.44
CA GLN A 253 4.38 0.13 -14.35
C GLN A 253 3.60 1.20 -15.09
N GLY A 254 4.12 2.42 -15.08
CA GLY A 254 3.36 3.56 -15.55
C GLY A 254 2.85 3.40 -16.98
N PRO A 255 1.56 3.69 -17.23
CA PRO A 255 0.59 4.35 -16.32
C PRO A 255 -0.32 3.40 -15.48
N GLY A 256 0.09 2.17 -15.18
CA GLY A 256 -0.74 1.18 -14.49
C GLY A 256 -1.22 1.60 -13.10
N ALA A 257 -2.50 1.35 -12.81
CA ALA A 257 -3.14 1.65 -11.54
C ALA A 257 -3.71 0.39 -10.86
N THR A 258 -3.49 0.27 -9.54
CA THR A 258 -4.22 -0.67 -8.68
C THR A 258 -5.16 0.10 -7.75
N ALA A 259 -6.43 -0.26 -7.72
CA ALA A 259 -7.44 0.38 -6.87
C ALA A 259 -8.05 -0.61 -5.87
N PHE A 260 -8.15 -0.18 -4.62
CA PHE A 260 -8.86 -0.86 -3.54
C PHE A 260 -10.06 0.01 -3.12
N GLY A 261 -11.27 -0.47 -3.37
CA GLY A 261 -12.52 0.20 -3.02
C GLY A 261 -13.31 -0.54 -1.94
N SER A 262 -14.39 0.09 -1.47
CA SER A 262 -15.36 -0.50 -0.53
C SER A 262 -14.69 -1.11 0.71
N THR A 263 -14.91 -2.40 0.98
CA THR A 263 -14.34 -3.09 2.15
C THR A 263 -13.11 -3.95 1.81
N SER A 264 -12.49 -3.73 0.65
CA SER A 264 -11.33 -4.52 0.21
C SER A 264 -10.09 -4.35 1.10
N THR A 265 -9.18 -5.31 1.01
CA THR A 265 -7.87 -5.23 1.67
C THR A 265 -6.71 -5.60 0.75
N ALA A 266 -5.61 -4.86 0.87
CA ALA A 266 -4.33 -5.28 0.29
C ALA A 266 -3.65 -6.42 1.09
N ALA A 267 -4.21 -6.81 2.24
CA ALA A 267 -3.71 -7.86 3.14
C ALA A 267 -2.18 -7.83 3.32
N GLN A 268 -1.45 -8.81 2.78
CA GLN A 268 0.00 -8.98 2.89
C GLN A 268 0.70 -8.74 1.54
N ALA A 269 0.03 -8.13 0.56
CA ALA A 269 0.55 -7.96 -0.78
C ALA A 269 1.86 -7.16 -0.79
N LEU A 270 2.71 -7.49 -1.75
CA LEU A 270 3.89 -6.72 -2.11
C LEU A 270 3.57 -5.88 -3.35
N ILE A 271 3.40 -4.57 -3.16
CA ILE A 271 3.01 -3.66 -4.24
C ILE A 271 4.17 -2.72 -4.55
N THR A 272 4.57 -2.64 -5.81
CA THR A 272 5.57 -1.68 -6.31
C THR A 272 4.95 -0.75 -7.33
N ASN A 273 4.97 0.55 -7.02
CA ASN A 273 4.56 1.62 -7.92
C ASN A 273 5.80 2.23 -8.56
N LYS A 274 6.01 1.97 -9.86
CA LYS A 274 7.20 2.43 -10.59
C LYS A 274 7.15 3.93 -10.89
N GLY A 275 8.29 4.60 -10.79
CA GLY A 275 8.49 5.92 -11.37
C GLY A 275 8.81 5.84 -12.87
N GLY A 276 8.81 6.98 -13.54
CA GLY A 276 9.27 7.10 -14.92
C GLY A 276 10.74 6.70 -15.04
N THR A 277 11.11 5.95 -16.08
CA THR A 277 12.44 5.33 -16.19
C THR A 277 13.43 6.13 -17.02
N SER A 278 13.01 7.28 -17.56
CA SER A 278 13.84 8.15 -18.41
C SER A 278 13.44 9.62 -18.30
N PRO A 279 14.31 10.57 -18.70
CA PRO A 279 14.01 12.00 -18.63
C PRO A 279 12.70 12.36 -19.35
N GLY A 280 11.79 13.03 -18.63
CA GLY A 280 10.48 13.44 -19.13
C GLY A 280 9.41 12.34 -19.17
N ASP A 281 9.71 11.11 -18.74
CA ASP A 281 8.71 10.04 -18.64
C ASP A 281 7.78 10.31 -17.46
N LEU A 282 6.56 10.78 -17.75
CA LEU A 282 5.54 11.09 -16.74
C LEU A 282 4.62 9.91 -16.44
N ARG A 283 4.83 8.75 -17.06
CA ARG A 283 4.04 7.56 -16.77
C ARG A 283 4.48 7.01 -15.41
N ILE A 284 3.51 6.84 -14.51
CA ILE A 284 3.76 6.42 -13.13
C ILE A 284 2.87 5.26 -12.75
N GLY A 285 3.39 4.36 -11.90
CA GLY A 285 2.57 3.40 -11.19
C GLY A 285 1.81 4.08 -10.06
N HIS A 286 0.58 3.65 -9.81
CA HIS A 286 -0.25 4.18 -8.74
C HIS A 286 -0.99 3.07 -7.98
N THR A 287 -1.14 3.26 -6.67
CA THR A 287 -2.06 2.48 -5.84
C THR A 287 -3.01 3.41 -5.08
N GLY A 288 -4.31 3.20 -5.22
CA GLY A 288 -5.34 3.97 -4.53
C GLY A 288 -6.17 3.14 -3.55
N PHE A 289 -6.49 3.71 -2.40
CA PHE A 289 -7.46 3.20 -1.45
C PHE A 289 -8.59 4.21 -1.27
N THR A 290 -9.84 3.78 -1.44
CA THR A 290 -11.03 4.63 -1.31
C THR A 290 -12.04 4.02 -0.35
N GLU A 291 -13.09 4.77 -0.04
CA GLU A 291 -14.20 4.35 0.81
C GLU A 291 -13.72 3.85 2.19
N THR A 292 -13.86 2.54 2.48
CA THR A 292 -13.43 1.92 3.74
C THR A 292 -12.27 0.95 3.57
N ALA A 293 -11.62 0.95 2.39
CA ALA A 293 -10.59 -0.02 2.05
C ALA A 293 -9.36 0.13 2.96
N THR A 294 -8.60 -0.95 3.11
CA THR A 294 -7.38 -0.94 3.94
C THR A 294 -6.16 -1.53 3.26
N ALA A 295 -5.02 -0.88 3.45
CA ALA A 295 -3.72 -1.45 3.07
C ALA A 295 -3.32 -2.67 3.95
N GLY A 296 -4.10 -3.01 4.98
CA GLY A 296 -3.87 -4.20 5.79
C GLY A 296 -2.49 -4.17 6.47
N VAL A 297 -1.66 -5.16 6.15
CA VAL A 297 -0.25 -5.28 6.58
C VAL A 297 0.69 -5.33 5.35
N ALA A 298 0.24 -4.81 4.21
CA ALA A 298 0.96 -4.87 2.95
C ALA A 298 2.30 -4.11 3.01
N THR A 299 3.20 -4.44 2.10
CA THR A 299 4.39 -3.63 1.83
C THR A 299 4.20 -2.92 0.50
N ILE A 300 4.12 -1.60 0.53
CA ILE A 300 3.91 -0.77 -0.66
C ILE A 300 5.13 0.12 -0.86
N THR A 301 5.80 -0.06 -2.00
CA THR A 301 7.00 0.69 -2.38
C THR A 301 6.69 1.60 -3.56
N ASN A 302 6.86 2.91 -3.35
CA ASN A 302 6.77 3.91 -4.39
C ASN A 302 8.18 4.31 -4.82
N GLU A 303 8.49 4.12 -6.09
CA GLU A 303 9.79 4.48 -6.67
C GLU A 303 9.79 5.92 -7.17
N GLY A 304 10.88 6.65 -6.91
CA GLY A 304 11.10 7.96 -7.52
C GLY A 304 11.35 7.87 -9.02
N GLY A 305 11.21 9.00 -9.72
CA GLY A 305 11.52 9.09 -11.14
C GLY A 305 13.03 9.01 -11.40
N ASN A 306 13.39 8.41 -12.54
CA ASN A 306 14.77 8.31 -13.02
C ASN A 306 15.00 9.25 -14.21
N GLY A 307 15.65 10.38 -13.95
CA GLY A 307 15.99 11.39 -14.95
C GLY A 307 15.17 12.67 -14.86
N ALA A 308 15.70 13.75 -15.42
CA ALA A 308 15.13 15.08 -15.30
C ALA A 308 13.65 15.13 -15.73
N GLY A 309 12.77 15.52 -14.82
CA GLY A 309 11.33 15.64 -15.07
C GLY A 309 10.58 14.31 -15.19
N ALA A 310 11.21 13.17 -14.89
CA ALA A 310 10.51 11.90 -14.77
C ALA A 310 9.52 11.93 -13.59
N GLY A 311 8.32 11.42 -13.81
CA GLY A 311 7.30 11.23 -12.77
C GLY A 311 7.69 10.16 -11.76
N ALA A 312 7.03 10.12 -10.61
CA ALA A 312 7.31 9.17 -9.55
C ALA A 312 6.07 8.33 -9.22
N GLY A 313 6.29 7.09 -8.79
CA GLY A 313 5.23 6.22 -8.28
C GLY A 313 4.54 6.83 -7.05
N SER A 314 3.29 6.47 -6.84
CA SER A 314 2.49 7.08 -5.78
C SER A 314 1.49 6.14 -5.12
N THR A 315 1.14 6.45 -3.87
CA THR A 315 0.04 5.83 -3.14
C THR A 315 -0.89 6.89 -2.56
N SER A 316 -2.20 6.69 -2.66
CA SER A 316 -3.20 7.61 -2.12
C SER A 316 -4.26 6.90 -1.27
N PHE A 317 -4.68 7.56 -0.19
CA PHE A 317 -5.80 7.17 0.66
C PHE A 317 -6.87 8.28 0.65
N SER A 318 -8.12 7.93 0.38
CA SER A 318 -9.27 8.84 0.26
C SER A 318 -10.42 8.41 1.17
N ASP A 319 -11.46 9.26 1.26
CA ASP A 319 -12.67 9.00 2.04
C ASP A 319 -12.39 8.66 3.51
N THR A 320 -12.65 7.42 3.93
CA THR A 320 -12.40 6.89 5.27
C THR A 320 -11.44 5.69 5.27
N SER A 321 -10.70 5.51 4.17
CA SER A 321 -9.76 4.40 4.00
C SER A 321 -8.60 4.49 5.00
N THR A 322 -7.89 3.38 5.22
CA THR A 322 -6.78 3.34 6.17
C THR A 322 -5.55 2.57 5.69
N ALA A 323 -4.37 3.10 6.02
CA ALA A 323 -3.11 2.38 5.83
C ALA A 323 -2.96 1.16 6.77
N GLY A 324 -3.84 0.99 7.75
CA GLY A 324 -3.82 -0.16 8.65
C GLY A 324 -2.51 -0.28 9.42
N SER A 325 -1.81 -1.39 9.24
CA SER A 325 -0.46 -1.66 9.77
C SER A 325 0.57 -1.89 8.67
N ALA A 326 0.33 -1.36 7.46
CA ALA A 326 1.21 -1.52 6.31
C ALA A 326 2.62 -0.94 6.55
N THR A 327 3.57 -1.34 5.71
CA THR A 327 4.84 -0.65 5.51
C THR A 327 4.77 0.13 4.20
N LEU A 328 4.85 1.46 4.29
CA LEU A 328 4.76 2.38 3.17
C LEU A 328 6.13 3.05 2.95
N ILE A 329 6.70 2.85 1.77
CA ILE A 329 8.04 3.32 1.42
C ILE A 329 7.93 4.30 0.24
N ALA A 330 8.39 5.53 0.43
CA ALA A 330 8.48 6.54 -0.62
C ALA A 330 9.94 6.89 -0.90
N ASN A 331 10.43 6.46 -2.06
CA ASN A 331 11.82 6.65 -2.46
C ASN A 331 12.03 7.98 -3.20
N ALA A 332 13.23 8.53 -3.02
CA ALA A 332 13.68 9.72 -3.76
C ALA A 332 13.77 9.45 -5.27
N GLY A 333 13.58 10.50 -6.06
CA GLY A 333 13.96 10.51 -7.46
C GLY A 333 15.46 10.64 -7.64
N VAL A 334 15.96 10.19 -8.79
CA VAL A 334 17.38 10.27 -9.17
C VAL A 334 17.55 11.09 -10.45
N ASP A 335 18.73 11.68 -10.64
CA ASP A 335 19.09 12.43 -11.85
C ASP A 335 18.10 13.55 -12.25
N GLY A 336 17.48 14.19 -11.24
CA GLY A 336 16.50 15.26 -11.43
C GLY A 336 15.04 14.78 -11.58
N GLY A 337 14.77 13.50 -11.33
CA GLY A 337 13.41 12.96 -11.27
C GLY A 337 12.65 13.37 -10.01
N ALA A 338 11.32 13.28 -10.08
CA ALA A 338 10.45 13.54 -8.95
C ALA A 338 10.65 12.49 -7.83
N GLY A 339 10.48 12.89 -6.58
CA GLY A 339 10.37 11.96 -5.46
C GLY A 339 8.98 11.34 -5.40
N ALA A 340 8.89 10.10 -4.93
CA ALA A 340 7.62 9.41 -4.73
C ALA A 340 6.69 10.13 -3.75
N SER A 341 5.39 9.83 -3.81
CA SER A 341 4.40 10.40 -2.89
C SER A 341 3.56 9.35 -2.19
N ILE A 342 3.22 9.63 -0.93
CA ILE A 342 2.15 8.99 -0.18
C ILE A 342 1.22 10.10 0.29
N SER A 343 -0.06 10.06 -0.08
CA SER A 343 -1.01 11.16 0.14
C SER A 343 -2.28 10.72 0.85
N PHE A 344 -2.75 11.54 1.79
CA PHE A 344 -4.02 11.36 2.50
C PHE A 344 -4.98 12.49 2.15
N TYR A 345 -6.21 12.09 1.82
CA TYR A 345 -7.33 12.97 1.48
C TYR A 345 -8.49 12.71 2.45
N ASP A 346 -9.42 13.66 2.52
CA ASP A 346 -10.67 13.54 3.29
C ASP A 346 -10.44 13.15 4.75
N SER A 347 -11.08 12.10 5.25
CA SER A 347 -10.96 11.58 6.62
C SER A 347 -10.17 10.27 6.69
N SER A 348 -9.29 10.01 5.71
CA SER A 348 -8.45 8.81 5.70
C SER A 348 -7.36 8.87 6.78
N ASP A 349 -6.98 7.69 7.30
CA ASP A 349 -6.08 7.57 8.46
C ASP A 349 -4.92 6.60 8.24
N GLY A 350 -3.73 6.95 8.73
CA GLY A 350 -2.54 6.12 8.59
C GLY A 350 -2.44 4.94 9.59
N GLY A 351 -3.37 4.83 10.54
CA GLY A 351 -3.46 3.76 11.53
C GLY A 351 -2.18 3.59 12.35
N THR A 352 -1.67 2.36 12.35
CA THR A 352 -0.40 1.94 12.95
C THR A 352 0.68 1.64 11.91
N ALA A 353 0.50 2.08 10.67
CA ALA A 353 1.44 1.83 9.58
C ALA A 353 2.80 2.50 9.79
N ARG A 354 3.84 1.87 9.24
CA ARG A 354 5.22 2.34 9.23
C ARG A 354 5.48 3.14 7.96
N PHE A 355 6.00 4.35 8.09
CA PHE A 355 6.32 5.24 6.97
C PHE A 355 7.83 5.47 6.86
N GLU A 356 8.40 5.13 5.70
CA GLU A 356 9.77 5.41 5.32
C GLU A 356 9.77 6.40 4.14
N VAL A 357 10.25 7.63 4.35
CA VAL A 357 10.21 8.70 3.33
C VAL A 357 11.63 9.21 3.09
N PHE A 358 12.09 9.22 1.84
CA PHE A 358 13.50 9.49 1.52
C PHE A 358 13.72 10.66 0.55
N GLY A 359 14.77 11.45 0.77
CA GLY A 359 15.24 12.51 -0.13
C GLY A 359 14.18 13.55 -0.52
N ASN A 360 13.81 13.61 -1.80
CA ASN A 360 12.76 14.52 -2.30
C ASN A 360 11.36 13.88 -2.33
N ALA A 361 11.19 12.67 -1.79
CA ALA A 361 9.90 12.02 -1.65
C ALA A 361 9.05 12.66 -0.55
N THR A 362 7.74 12.46 -0.62
CA THR A 362 6.77 13.17 0.21
C THR A 362 5.78 12.23 0.90
N LEU A 363 5.51 12.52 2.17
CA LEU A 363 4.27 12.16 2.86
C LEU A 363 3.42 13.43 2.94
N ASP A 364 2.23 13.42 2.32
CA ASP A 364 1.36 14.58 2.22
C ASP A 364 0.03 14.36 2.95
N VAL A 365 -0.26 15.23 3.91
CA VAL A 365 -1.55 15.28 4.63
C VAL A 365 -2.23 16.63 4.47
N ALA A 366 -1.77 17.49 3.56
CA ALA A 366 -2.29 18.84 3.36
C ALA A 366 -3.74 18.86 2.83
N SER A 367 -4.17 17.75 2.22
CA SER A 367 -5.52 17.61 1.63
C SER A 367 -6.49 16.80 2.49
N VAL A 368 -6.09 16.38 3.70
CA VAL A 368 -7.03 15.90 4.72
C VAL A 368 -8.04 17.01 5.02
N SER A 369 -9.31 16.66 5.08
CA SER A 369 -10.42 17.59 5.27
C SER A 369 -11.28 17.20 6.48
N GLY A 370 -12.10 18.14 6.96
CA GLY A 370 -12.94 17.94 8.14
C GLY A 370 -12.18 18.12 9.47
N THR A 371 -12.63 17.41 10.52
CA THR A 371 -12.05 17.51 11.88
C THR A 371 -11.13 16.34 12.22
N HIS A 372 -10.89 15.45 11.27
CA HIS A 372 -10.06 14.27 11.47
C HIS A 372 -8.58 14.69 11.58
N VAL A 373 -7.85 14.04 12.48
CA VAL A 373 -6.39 14.20 12.62
C VAL A 373 -5.78 12.85 12.27
N PRO A 374 -5.12 12.72 11.09
CA PRO A 374 -4.50 11.48 10.68
C PRO A 374 -3.48 11.05 11.72
N THR A 375 -3.49 9.76 12.04
CA THR A 375 -2.49 9.13 12.89
C THR A 375 -1.63 8.19 12.06
N ILE A 376 -0.32 8.17 12.32
CA ILE A 376 0.62 7.19 11.74
C ILE A 376 1.34 6.41 12.83
N GLY A 377 1.67 5.15 12.51
CA GLY A 377 2.40 4.24 13.39
C GLY A 377 3.80 4.72 13.72
N SER A 378 4.61 4.94 12.70
CA SER A 378 5.98 5.39 12.84
C SER A 378 6.43 6.22 11.62
N LEU A 379 7.44 7.06 11.81
CA LEU A 379 8.01 7.92 10.78
C LEU A 379 9.53 7.83 10.80
N GLU A 380 10.12 7.51 9.65
CA GLU A 380 11.53 7.25 9.42
C GLU A 380 11.99 7.82 8.07
N GLY A 381 13.31 8.02 7.93
CA GLY A 381 13.94 8.52 6.70
C GLY A 381 14.30 10.00 6.75
N ASP A 382 14.63 10.56 5.59
CA ASP A 382 15.16 11.91 5.38
C ASP A 382 14.37 12.75 4.35
N GLY A 383 13.17 12.30 3.98
CA GLY A 383 12.28 12.94 3.02
C GLY A 383 11.48 14.13 3.58
N ILE A 384 10.33 14.40 2.96
CA ILE A 384 9.51 15.58 3.28
C ILE A 384 8.14 15.14 3.81
N VAL A 385 7.68 15.78 4.89
CA VAL A 385 6.30 15.69 5.38
C VAL A 385 5.60 17.04 5.15
N ASN A 386 4.58 17.03 4.30
CA ASN A 386 3.74 18.19 4.01
C ASN A 386 2.50 18.17 4.90
N LEU A 387 2.43 19.06 5.89
CA LEU A 387 1.25 19.16 6.76
C LEU A 387 0.12 20.00 6.15
N GLY A 388 0.44 20.92 5.24
CA GLY A 388 -0.48 22.00 4.89
C GLY A 388 -0.90 22.76 6.15
N ALA A 389 -2.20 22.91 6.37
CA ALA A 389 -2.76 23.48 7.61
C ALA A 389 -3.18 22.42 8.64
N ASN A 390 -3.00 21.13 8.33
CA ASN A 390 -3.53 20.01 9.11
C ASN A 390 -2.60 19.57 10.24
N SER A 391 -3.16 18.86 11.22
CA SER A 391 -2.37 18.22 12.28
C SER A 391 -2.04 16.78 11.91
N LEU A 392 -0.89 16.27 12.34
CA LEU A 392 -0.49 14.87 12.18
C LEU A 392 -0.10 14.27 13.54
N ALA A 393 -0.70 13.14 13.89
CA ALA A 393 -0.30 12.35 15.06
C ALA A 393 0.70 11.25 14.67
N ILE A 394 1.80 11.12 15.40
CA ILE A 394 2.91 10.20 15.06
C ILE A 394 3.22 9.31 16.27
N GLY A 395 3.32 7.99 16.06
CA GLY A 395 3.89 7.07 17.04
C GLY A 395 2.94 6.00 17.58
N SER A 396 1.79 5.78 16.95
CA SER A 396 0.78 4.80 17.42
C SER A 396 1.32 3.35 17.44
N ALA A 397 2.39 3.04 16.69
CA ALA A 397 3.06 1.74 16.71
C ALA A 397 3.97 1.53 17.93
N ASN A 398 4.19 2.55 18.77
CA ASN A 398 5.05 2.51 19.95
C ASN A 398 6.55 2.21 19.68
N SER A 399 6.99 2.26 18.44
CA SER A 399 8.38 2.07 18.04
C SER A 399 9.25 3.30 18.34
N ASN A 400 10.53 3.06 18.59
CA ASN A 400 11.53 4.12 18.61
C ASN A 400 11.97 4.42 17.18
N THR A 401 11.82 5.66 16.71
CA THR A 401 12.22 6.06 15.36
C THR A 401 13.04 7.34 15.32
N SER A 402 13.73 7.52 14.20
CA SER A 402 14.48 8.73 13.87
C SER A 402 14.06 9.24 12.50
N PHE A 403 13.73 10.51 12.43
CA PHE A 403 13.43 11.21 11.19
C PHE A 403 14.40 12.38 11.01
N ALA A 404 15.15 12.33 9.92
CA ALA A 404 16.12 13.33 9.51
C ALA A 404 15.60 14.23 8.38
N GLY A 405 14.32 14.07 8.02
CA GLY A 405 13.69 14.83 6.94
C GLY A 405 13.12 16.17 7.40
N LEU A 406 12.44 16.85 6.48
CA LEU A 406 11.79 18.13 6.70
C LEU A 406 10.28 17.95 6.94
N ILE A 407 9.79 18.39 8.09
CA ILE A 407 8.35 18.57 8.36
C ILE A 407 8.01 20.05 8.17
N GLN A 408 7.03 20.33 7.30
CA GLN A 408 6.68 21.68 6.88
C GLN A 408 5.17 21.94 6.81
N GLY A 409 4.77 23.21 6.82
CA GLY A 409 3.37 23.66 6.76
C GLY A 409 2.97 24.57 7.92
N THR A 410 1.74 25.06 7.93
CA THR A 410 1.19 25.82 9.07
C THR A 410 0.54 24.91 10.13
N GLY A 411 0.40 23.63 9.81
CA GLY A 411 -0.11 22.57 10.67
C GLY A 411 0.74 22.26 11.91
N ALA A 412 0.22 21.35 12.73
CA ALA A 412 0.81 20.95 14.01
C ALA A 412 1.18 19.45 14.05
N VAL A 413 2.06 19.07 14.97
CA VAL A 413 2.46 17.67 15.17
C VAL A 413 2.10 17.21 16.58
N THR A 414 1.51 16.02 16.70
CA THR A 414 1.27 15.39 18.01
C THR A 414 2.06 14.08 18.12
N LYS A 415 3.03 14.01 19.02
CA LYS A 415 3.73 12.76 19.35
C LYS A 415 2.90 11.95 20.34
N VAL A 416 2.47 10.76 19.91
CA VAL A 416 1.71 9.78 20.69
C VAL A 416 2.49 8.48 20.86
N GLY A 417 1.97 7.55 21.66
CA GLY A 417 2.57 6.26 21.91
C GLY A 417 3.86 6.29 22.74
N ARG A 418 4.28 5.12 23.20
CA ARG A 418 5.35 4.94 24.20
C ARG A 418 6.77 5.04 23.64
N GLY A 419 6.94 4.85 22.33
CA GLY A 419 8.23 4.92 21.66
C GLY A 419 8.82 6.34 21.63
N ALA A 420 10.11 6.45 21.34
CA ALA A 420 10.81 7.70 21.14
C ALA A 420 10.72 8.17 19.68
N LEU A 421 10.47 9.46 19.45
CA LEU A 421 10.67 10.10 18.14
C LEU A 421 11.88 11.01 18.21
N THR A 422 12.88 10.74 17.39
CA THR A 422 14.07 11.60 17.24
C THR A 422 13.92 12.47 15.99
N LEU A 423 14.01 13.79 16.16
CA LEU A 423 14.02 14.76 15.06
C LEU A 423 15.42 15.35 14.93
N SER A 424 16.12 15.03 13.84
CA SER A 424 17.52 15.39 13.64
C SER A 424 17.76 16.46 12.57
N ASN A 425 16.70 17.03 12.01
CA ASN A 425 16.79 18.12 11.03
C ASN A 425 15.98 19.36 11.47
N ALA A 426 16.21 20.48 10.79
CA ALA A 426 15.46 21.71 11.00
C ALA A 426 14.07 21.57 10.36
N ASN A 427 13.03 21.65 11.19
CA ASN A 427 11.65 21.62 10.76
C ASN A 427 11.08 23.03 10.67
N SER A 428 10.20 23.27 9.69
CA SER A 428 9.67 24.60 9.36
C SER A 428 8.19 24.77 9.71
N PHE A 429 7.53 23.74 10.23
CA PHE A 429 6.12 23.85 10.59
C PHE A 429 5.84 24.87 11.71
N THR A 430 4.69 25.54 11.67
CA THR A 430 4.40 26.67 12.56
C THR A 430 3.24 26.46 13.55
N GLY A 431 2.41 25.43 13.37
CA GLY A 431 1.27 25.15 14.26
C GLY A 431 1.66 24.65 15.66
N GLY A 432 2.94 24.30 15.86
CA GLY A 432 3.48 23.83 17.13
C GLY A 432 3.44 22.30 17.26
N MET A 433 3.94 21.82 18.40
CA MET A 433 4.08 20.39 18.66
C MET A 433 3.57 20.04 20.05
N THR A 434 2.88 18.91 20.17
CA THR A 434 2.44 18.36 21.46
C THR A 434 3.08 16.99 21.68
N LEU A 435 3.68 16.76 22.85
CA LEU A 435 4.14 15.45 23.30
C LEU A 435 3.16 14.90 24.35
N ASN A 436 2.42 13.86 23.97
CA ASN A 436 1.42 13.24 24.84
C ASN A 436 1.92 11.98 25.53
N GLN A 437 2.87 11.24 24.94
CA GLN A 437 3.47 10.03 25.53
C GLN A 437 4.86 9.73 24.94
N GLY A 438 5.63 8.90 25.65
CA GLY A 438 6.94 8.42 25.19
C GLY A 438 8.03 9.48 25.33
N ALA A 439 8.90 9.57 24.33
CA ALA A 439 9.97 10.57 24.31
C ALA A 439 10.00 11.35 22.98
N LEU A 440 10.35 12.63 23.07
CA LEU A 440 10.76 13.46 21.94
C LEU A 440 12.23 13.81 22.11
N ILE A 441 13.06 13.45 21.13
CA ILE A 441 14.49 13.71 21.14
C ILE A 441 14.78 14.76 20.06
N ALA A 442 15.00 16.01 20.47
CA ALA A 442 15.40 17.10 19.58
C ALA A 442 16.91 17.08 19.40
N SER A 443 17.40 16.69 18.22
CA SER A 443 18.83 16.47 17.97
C SER A 443 19.45 17.43 16.96
N ASN A 444 18.65 18.23 16.25
CA ASN A 444 19.17 19.18 15.27
C ASN A 444 19.90 20.36 15.92
N LEU A 445 21.16 20.57 15.53
CA LEU A 445 22.02 21.64 16.06
C LEU A 445 21.92 22.96 15.27
N PHE A 446 21.25 22.96 14.11
CA PHE A 446 21.18 24.12 13.22
C PHE A 446 19.73 24.41 12.82
N GLY A 447 19.03 25.21 13.62
CA GLY A 447 17.58 25.50 13.44
C GLY A 447 16.68 24.61 14.29
N SER A 448 15.38 24.93 14.35
CA SER A 448 14.45 24.28 15.28
C SER A 448 14.14 22.84 14.87
N ALA A 449 14.34 21.87 15.76
CA ALA A 449 13.90 20.50 15.56
C ALA A 449 12.37 20.35 15.63
N THR A 450 11.65 21.27 16.29
CA THR A 450 10.21 21.13 16.57
C THR A 450 9.37 22.23 15.91
N GLY A 451 9.87 22.82 14.83
CA GLY A 451 9.19 23.93 14.16
C GLY A 451 9.28 25.26 14.92
N ALA A 452 8.60 26.28 14.42
CA ALA A 452 8.60 27.62 15.01
C ALA A 452 7.50 27.82 16.08
N GLY A 453 6.46 26.99 16.04
CA GLY A 453 5.34 27.04 16.97
C GLY A 453 5.68 26.52 18.38
N PRO A 454 4.80 26.71 19.37
CA PRO A 454 5.03 26.29 20.74
C PRO A 454 5.17 24.76 20.86
N LEU A 455 5.97 24.32 21.83
CA LEU A 455 6.09 22.92 22.24
C LEU A 455 5.41 22.71 23.60
N GLN A 456 4.37 21.89 23.61
CA GLN A 456 3.64 21.49 24.81
C GLN A 456 3.99 20.04 25.17
N VAL A 457 4.57 19.80 26.34
CA VAL A 457 4.84 18.46 26.85
C VAL A 457 3.82 18.12 27.92
N ASN A 458 2.81 17.34 27.55
CA ASN A 458 1.73 16.92 28.46
C ASN A 458 2.16 15.73 29.33
N ALA A 459 2.87 14.77 28.75
CA ALA A 459 3.49 13.65 29.48
C ALA A 459 4.69 13.10 28.70
N GLY A 460 5.49 12.24 29.35
CA GLY A 460 6.70 11.67 28.76
C GLY A 460 7.93 12.57 28.93
N THR A 461 8.93 12.39 28.07
CA THR A 461 10.25 13.02 28.22
C THR A 461 10.64 13.83 26.99
N LEU A 462 10.94 15.11 27.20
CA LEU A 462 11.69 15.93 26.24
C LEU A 462 13.19 15.77 26.50
N ALA A 463 13.94 15.40 25.46
CA ALA A 463 15.38 15.15 25.52
C ALA A 463 16.09 15.67 24.27
N GLY A 464 17.41 15.55 24.26
CA GLY A 464 18.23 15.87 23.09
C GLY A 464 19.26 16.98 23.34
N THR A 465 20.07 17.21 22.31
CA THR A 465 21.11 18.25 22.29
C THR A 465 20.78 19.43 21.36
N GLY A 466 19.63 19.37 20.71
CA GLY A 466 19.26 20.25 19.61
C GLY A 466 18.68 21.59 20.04
N ILE A 467 18.13 22.28 19.05
CA ILE A 467 17.49 23.59 19.17
C ILE A 467 15.97 23.43 19.08
N ILE A 468 15.25 24.14 19.94
CA ILE A 468 13.80 24.33 19.92
C ILE A 468 13.55 25.83 19.84
N ALA A 469 12.94 26.31 18.76
CA ALA A 469 12.67 27.74 18.60
C ALA A 469 11.45 28.21 19.41
N GLY A 470 10.39 27.41 19.45
CA GLY A 470 9.13 27.76 20.09
C GLY A 470 9.18 27.81 21.61
N ALA A 471 8.24 28.55 22.20
CA ALA A 471 8.03 28.54 23.65
C ALA A 471 7.71 27.12 24.11
N THR A 472 8.37 26.66 25.17
CA THR A 472 8.27 25.28 25.66
C THR A 472 7.62 25.26 27.03
N THR A 473 6.59 24.41 27.18
CA THR A 473 5.94 24.17 28.47
C THR A 473 6.07 22.69 28.83
N ILE A 474 6.65 22.41 30.00
CA ILE A 474 6.69 21.09 30.61
C ILE A 474 5.54 21.01 31.60
N GLY A 475 4.56 20.15 31.33
CA GLY A 475 3.33 19.98 32.12
C GLY A 475 3.30 18.74 33.02
N THR A 476 2.18 18.53 33.70
CA THR A 476 1.40 17.29 33.71
C THR A 476 1.99 16.02 34.34
N GLY A 477 3.19 16.04 34.94
CA GLY A 477 3.97 14.82 35.26
C GLY A 477 5.02 14.47 34.20
N ALA A 478 5.37 15.42 33.33
CA ALA A 478 6.36 15.28 32.28
C ALA A 478 7.78 15.62 32.73
N PHE A 479 8.75 15.15 31.93
CA PHE A 479 10.18 15.30 32.18
C PHE A 479 10.84 16.16 31.11
N LEU A 480 11.70 17.08 31.55
CA LEU A 480 12.77 17.61 30.71
C LEU A 480 14.08 16.94 31.14
N ALA A 481 14.68 16.15 30.26
CA ALA A 481 15.87 15.37 30.56
C ALA A 481 16.82 15.38 29.35
N PRO A 482 17.68 16.42 29.19
CA PRO A 482 18.51 16.60 28.00
C PRO A 482 19.29 15.35 27.58
N ALA A 483 19.90 14.64 28.53
CA ALA A 483 20.71 13.45 28.26
C ALA A 483 19.94 12.12 28.35
N ALA A 484 18.61 12.13 28.39
CA ALA A 484 17.86 10.87 28.43
C ALA A 484 18.18 10.01 27.19
N GLY A 485 18.52 8.74 27.41
CA GLY A 485 18.95 7.82 26.36
C GLY A 485 20.39 8.01 25.89
N MET A 486 21.19 8.89 26.51
CA MET A 486 22.58 9.18 26.14
C MET A 486 23.58 8.66 27.19
N ASN A 487 24.80 8.35 26.76
CA ASN A 487 25.93 7.97 27.62
C ASN A 487 26.81 9.16 28.06
N ALA A 488 26.38 10.37 27.74
CA ALA A 488 27.09 11.62 28.00
C ALA A 488 26.08 12.72 28.35
N GLN A 489 26.55 13.73 29.08
CA GLN A 489 25.75 14.90 29.42
C GLN A 489 25.42 15.71 28.17
N ALA A 490 24.24 16.30 28.17
CA ALA A 490 23.68 16.99 27.01
C ALA A 490 23.29 18.43 27.33
N THR A 491 23.34 19.29 26.32
CA THR A 491 22.81 20.65 26.39
C THR A 491 21.65 20.77 25.41
N LEU A 492 20.44 21.00 25.90
CA LEU A 492 19.29 21.34 25.07
C LEU A 492 19.13 22.86 25.01
N THR A 493 18.87 23.41 23.83
CA THR A 493 18.67 24.86 23.65
C THR A 493 17.23 25.18 23.27
N ILE A 494 16.57 25.99 24.07
CA ILE A 494 15.24 26.55 23.83
C ILE A 494 15.42 28.04 23.59
N GLN A 495 15.10 28.54 22.40
CA GLN A 495 15.35 29.94 22.02
C GLN A 495 14.28 30.92 22.53
N SER A 496 13.20 30.38 23.10
CA SER A 496 12.07 31.10 23.67
C SER A 496 11.91 30.81 25.17
N ALA A 497 10.79 31.25 25.74
CA ALA A 497 10.46 31.00 27.14
C ALA A 497 10.31 29.50 27.43
N LEU A 498 10.86 29.07 28.56
CA LEU A 498 10.67 27.75 29.16
C LEU A 498 9.82 27.88 30.43
N THR A 499 8.71 27.13 30.47
CA THR A 499 7.83 27.05 31.65
C THR A 499 7.80 25.64 32.20
N PHE A 500 8.09 25.48 33.50
CA PHE A 500 7.82 24.26 34.25
C PHE A 500 6.51 24.46 35.03
N ASN A 501 5.51 23.62 34.76
CA ASN A 501 4.28 23.58 35.56
C ASN A 501 4.50 22.83 36.88
N ALA A 502 3.49 22.86 37.75
CA ALA A 502 3.55 22.39 39.14
C ALA A 502 3.92 20.91 39.34
N ASP A 503 3.94 20.12 38.29
CA ASP A 503 4.22 18.68 38.31
C ASP A 503 5.26 18.28 37.24
N ALA A 504 5.91 19.27 36.64
CA ALA A 504 7.05 19.05 35.78
C ALA A 504 8.28 18.64 36.58
N THR A 505 9.09 17.74 36.00
CA THR A 505 10.39 17.36 36.57
C THR A 505 11.52 17.73 35.60
N TYR A 506 12.50 18.51 36.07
CA TYR A 506 13.77 18.68 35.38
C TYR A 506 14.76 17.61 35.86
N THR A 507 15.20 16.71 34.98
CA THR A 507 16.25 15.74 35.28
C THR A 507 17.60 16.26 34.79
N CYS A 508 18.54 16.38 35.71
CA CYS A 508 19.91 16.80 35.41
C CYS A 508 20.91 15.77 35.91
N THR A 509 21.69 15.20 34.98
CA THR A 509 22.71 14.20 35.29
C THR A 509 24.11 14.83 35.37
N PHE A 510 24.95 14.23 36.22
CA PHE A 510 26.34 14.60 36.42
C PHE A 510 27.28 13.47 35.98
N LYS A 511 28.44 13.83 35.45
CA LYS A 511 29.59 12.94 35.36
C LYS A 511 30.80 13.66 35.87
N ALA A 512 31.35 13.14 36.95
CA ALA A 512 32.42 13.80 37.67
C ALA A 512 33.54 12.83 38.07
N LYS A 513 34.79 13.25 37.85
CA LYS A 513 35.99 12.61 38.39
C LYS A 513 36.95 13.69 38.87
N ARG A 514 37.12 13.82 40.18
CA ARG A 514 37.82 14.97 40.79
C ARG A 514 37.19 16.28 40.28
N ASN A 515 37.99 17.23 39.78
CA ASN A 515 37.48 18.54 39.32
C ASN A 515 36.96 18.56 37.86
N ARG A 516 36.98 17.43 37.15
CA ARG A 516 36.35 17.32 35.82
C ARG A 516 34.90 16.94 36.01
N VAL A 517 34.01 17.91 35.87
CA VAL A 517 32.56 17.74 36.03
C VAL A 517 31.86 18.21 34.77
N THR A 518 31.10 17.32 34.16
CA THR A 518 30.12 17.62 33.11
C THR A 518 28.73 17.43 33.68
N THR A 519 27.80 18.31 33.30
CA THR A 519 26.40 18.28 33.73
C THR A 519 25.49 18.42 32.53
N ASP A 520 24.28 17.89 32.65
CA ASP A 520 23.22 18.29 31.73
C ASP A 520 22.95 19.77 31.88
N LYS A 521 22.52 20.38 30.78
CA LYS A 521 22.24 21.81 30.72
C LYS A 521 21.01 22.09 29.87
N VAL A 522 20.25 23.10 30.28
CA VAL A 522 19.22 23.72 29.44
C VAL A 522 19.58 25.19 29.25
N ASN A 523 19.57 25.66 28.01
CA ASN A 523 19.59 27.09 27.70
C ASN A 523 18.17 27.54 27.33
N ALA A 524 17.66 28.61 27.92
CA ALA A 524 16.31 29.13 27.66
C ALA A 524 16.28 30.66 27.66
N ASN A 525 15.46 31.27 26.81
CA ASN A 525 15.26 32.72 26.79
C ASN A 525 14.06 33.11 27.66
N GLY A 526 14.28 33.10 28.97
CA GLY A 526 13.26 33.29 30.00
C GLY A 526 12.84 31.95 30.59
N VAL A 527 12.81 31.89 31.92
CA VAL A 527 12.48 30.67 32.66
C VAL A 527 11.45 30.99 33.74
N THR A 528 10.34 30.24 33.73
CA THR A 528 9.34 30.25 34.81
C THR A 528 9.25 28.86 35.42
N ILE A 529 9.40 28.78 36.74
CA ILE A 529 9.27 27.56 37.52
C ILE A 529 8.07 27.76 38.46
N ASN A 530 6.95 27.14 38.12
CA ASN A 530 5.74 27.23 38.94
C ASN A 530 5.88 26.37 40.20
N SER A 531 5.23 26.82 41.29
CA SER A 531 5.21 26.09 42.55
C SER A 531 4.71 24.65 42.35
N GLY A 532 5.42 23.68 42.93
CA GLY A 532 5.22 22.25 42.74
C GLY A 532 6.29 21.59 41.86
N ALA A 533 6.85 22.30 40.87
CA ALA A 533 7.84 21.75 39.95
C ALA A 533 9.05 21.18 40.70
N MET A 534 9.61 20.07 40.21
CA MET A 534 10.72 19.35 40.84
C MET A 534 11.97 19.33 39.97
N ILE A 535 13.12 19.20 40.63
CA ILE A 535 14.40 18.88 39.99
C ILE A 535 14.96 17.56 40.51
N LEU A 536 15.33 16.66 39.63
CA LEU A 536 15.98 15.39 39.96
C LEU A 536 17.44 15.44 39.53
N LEU A 537 18.33 15.48 40.51
CA LEU A 537 19.77 15.43 40.27
C LEU A 537 20.29 14.00 40.48
N SER A 538 21.07 13.50 39.53
CA SER A 538 21.68 12.17 39.62
C SER A 538 23.00 12.15 38.85
N GLY A 539 23.74 11.05 38.88
CA GLY A 539 24.94 10.92 38.03
C GLY A 539 26.12 10.26 38.70
N GLN A 540 27.14 9.93 37.90
CA GLN A 540 28.34 9.23 38.37
C GLN A 540 29.37 10.23 38.89
N ILE A 541 29.59 10.24 40.21
CA ILE A 541 30.59 11.10 40.85
C ILE A 541 31.65 10.22 41.53
N MET A 542 32.89 10.31 41.06
CA MET A 542 34.03 9.59 41.62
C MET A 542 34.86 10.49 42.55
N GLY A 543 34.62 10.35 43.85
CA GLY A 543 35.34 11.04 44.92
C GLY A 543 34.71 12.38 45.34
N ALA A 544 35.38 13.06 46.27
CA ALA A 544 34.97 14.40 46.72
C ALA A 544 35.32 15.45 45.67
N LEU A 545 34.38 16.36 45.42
CA LEU A 545 34.55 17.53 44.57
C LEU A 545 35.15 18.69 45.39
N SER A 546 35.88 19.57 44.72
CA SER A 546 36.44 20.76 45.39
C SER A 546 35.32 21.70 45.82
N GLN A 547 35.35 22.15 47.07
CA GLN A 547 34.47 23.20 47.57
C GLN A 547 34.57 24.45 46.69
N GLY A 548 33.44 25.10 46.45
CA GLY A 548 33.33 26.28 45.57
C GLY A 548 33.28 25.95 44.08
N LEU A 549 33.29 24.67 43.69
CA LEU A 549 33.05 24.29 42.29
C LEU A 549 31.61 24.63 41.90
N VAL A 550 31.42 25.49 40.90
CA VAL A 550 30.12 25.92 40.39
C VAL A 550 29.79 25.22 39.07
N ARG A 551 28.53 24.81 38.89
CA ARG A 551 28.00 24.30 37.62
C ARG A 551 26.64 24.92 37.31
N THR A 552 26.54 25.53 36.14
CA THR A 552 25.26 26.04 35.60
C THR A 552 24.47 24.89 34.98
N VAL A 553 23.26 24.66 35.46
CA VAL A 553 22.35 23.60 34.95
C VAL A 553 21.20 24.19 34.15
N ILE A 554 20.80 25.43 34.42
CA ILE A 554 19.91 26.21 33.56
C ILE A 554 20.57 27.55 33.28
N THR A 555 20.78 27.87 32.01
CA THR A 555 21.16 29.22 31.57
C THR A 555 19.92 29.97 31.09
N ASN A 556 19.65 31.11 31.70
CA ASN A 556 18.56 32.00 31.31
C ASN A 556 19.14 33.18 30.51
N THR A 557 18.96 33.15 29.20
CA THR A 557 19.51 34.17 28.29
C THR A 557 18.66 35.44 28.22
N SER A 558 17.50 35.49 28.89
CA SER A 558 16.70 36.71 28.94
C SER A 558 17.31 37.76 29.87
N ALA A 559 16.86 39.01 29.78
CA ALA A 559 17.28 40.08 30.70
C ALA A 559 16.63 39.97 32.10
N HIS A 560 15.64 39.08 32.28
CA HIS A 560 14.89 38.96 33.53
C HIS A 560 15.40 37.78 34.37
N PRO A 561 15.30 37.84 35.71
CA PRO A 561 15.57 36.70 36.59
C PRO A 561 14.71 35.47 36.29
N ILE A 562 15.15 34.30 36.74
CA ILE A 562 14.28 33.11 36.79
C ILE A 562 13.10 33.42 37.71
N ARG A 563 11.88 33.18 37.23
CA ARG A 563 10.67 33.38 38.04
C ARG A 563 10.31 32.08 38.77
N GLY A 564 10.53 32.06 40.08
CA GLY A 564 10.22 30.90 40.95
C GLY A 564 11.40 29.94 41.13
N THR A 565 11.20 28.89 41.92
CA THR A 565 12.22 27.89 42.26
C THR A 565 11.63 26.48 42.25
N PHE A 566 12.48 25.46 42.08
CA PHE A 566 12.06 24.07 42.24
C PHE A 566 11.70 23.79 43.71
N SER A 567 10.58 23.11 43.94
CA SER A 567 9.99 22.95 45.28
C SER A 567 10.86 22.12 46.21
N ASN A 568 11.63 21.19 45.66
CA ASN A 568 12.58 20.35 46.39
C ASN A 568 14.02 20.90 46.39
N LEU A 569 14.24 22.07 45.79
CA LEU A 569 15.54 22.75 45.78
C LEU A 569 15.32 24.28 45.72
N PRO A 570 14.83 24.90 46.80
CA PRO A 570 14.65 26.35 46.86
C PRO A 570 16.00 27.07 46.77
N ASP A 571 15.96 28.39 46.61
CA ASP A 571 17.18 29.21 46.58
C ASP A 571 17.98 29.08 47.89
N GLY A 572 19.30 28.91 47.77
CA GLY A 572 20.19 28.56 48.88
C GLY A 572 20.02 27.13 49.43
N GLY A 573 19.08 26.33 48.91
CA GLY A 573 18.82 24.96 49.31
C GLY A 573 19.96 24.01 48.96
N ILE A 574 20.18 22.99 49.78
CA ILE A 574 21.28 22.02 49.63
C ILE A 574 20.73 20.64 49.29
N ILE A 575 21.36 19.98 48.32
CA ILE A 575 21.10 18.59 47.95
C ILE A 575 22.40 17.79 47.89
N THR A 576 22.39 16.55 48.39
CA THR A 576 23.58 15.69 48.44
C THR A 576 23.52 14.63 47.35
N ILE A 577 24.58 14.53 46.54
CA ILE A 577 24.74 13.51 45.49
C ILE A 577 26.06 12.78 45.72
N HIS A 578 26.02 11.47 45.94
CA HIS A 578 27.23 10.64 46.19
C HIS A 578 28.18 11.26 47.25
N GLY A 579 27.62 11.81 48.33
CA GLY A 579 28.39 12.42 49.43
C GLY A 579 28.92 13.83 49.17
N ASN A 580 28.55 14.47 48.05
CA ASN A 580 28.89 15.86 47.75
C ASN A 580 27.64 16.74 47.92
N ASN A 581 27.75 17.82 48.70
CA ASN A 581 26.66 18.77 48.93
C ASN A 581 26.69 19.85 47.84
N PHE A 582 25.55 20.08 47.20
CA PHE A 582 25.37 21.12 46.18
C PHE A 582 24.34 22.12 46.67
N GLN A 583 24.73 23.38 46.78
CA GLN A 583 23.85 24.49 47.09
C GLN A 583 23.35 25.16 45.81
N ALA A 584 22.04 25.38 45.72
CA ALA A 584 21.42 26.10 44.60
C ALA A 584 21.51 27.62 44.75
N ASP A 585 21.74 28.29 43.63
CA ASP A 585 21.72 29.74 43.47
C ASP A 585 20.99 30.07 42.16
N TYR A 586 19.83 30.73 42.26
CA TYR A 586 18.98 31.14 41.13
C TYR A 586 19.34 32.53 40.57
N GLU A 587 20.34 33.19 41.15
CA GLU A 587 20.95 34.44 40.69
C GLU A 587 22.40 34.21 40.22
N GLY A 588 22.81 32.95 40.05
CA GLY A 588 24.17 32.58 39.67
C GLY A 588 24.50 32.88 38.21
N GLY A 589 25.73 32.54 37.80
CA GLY A 589 26.17 32.66 36.42
C GLY A 589 26.24 34.12 35.94
N THR A 590 25.35 34.52 35.02
CA THR A 590 25.22 35.92 34.55
C THR A 590 24.37 36.81 35.45
N GLY A 591 23.93 36.34 36.62
CA GLY A 591 23.06 37.08 37.54
C GLY A 591 21.60 36.60 37.54
N ASN A 592 21.30 35.58 36.75
CA ASN A 592 19.94 35.07 36.53
C ASN A 592 19.91 33.60 36.09
N ASP A 593 20.98 32.83 36.32
CA ASP A 593 21.04 31.40 35.99
C ASP A 593 20.76 30.53 37.22
N LEU A 594 20.35 29.27 37.01
CA LEU A 594 20.40 28.26 38.08
C LEU A 594 21.78 27.60 38.09
N THR A 595 22.53 27.87 39.15
CA THR A 595 23.83 27.25 39.40
C THR A 595 23.82 26.38 40.66
N LEU A 596 24.72 25.39 40.67
CA LEU A 596 24.93 24.48 41.78
C LEU A 596 26.38 24.58 42.22
N THR A 597 26.59 24.98 43.48
CA THR A 597 27.92 25.17 44.08
C THR A 597 28.21 24.06 45.08
N VAL A 598 29.38 23.41 44.95
CA VAL A 598 29.81 22.41 45.93
C VAL A 598 30.13 23.10 47.27
N VAL A 599 29.41 22.69 48.31
CA VAL A 599 29.61 23.13 49.71
C VAL A 599 30.01 21.93 50.58
N GLN A 600 30.54 22.20 51.77
CA GLN A 600 30.88 21.15 52.75
C GLN A 600 29.70 20.84 53.65
#